data_AF-A0A699IJ15-F1
#
_entry.id   AF-A0A699IJ15-F1
#
_cell.length_a   1.000
_cell.length_b   1.000
_cell.length_c   1.000
_cell.angle_alpha   90.00
_cell.angle_beta   90.00
_cell.angle_gamma   90.00
#
_symmetry.space_group_name_H-M   'P 1'
#
loop_
_entity.id
_entity.type
_entity.pdbx_description
1 polymer ?
#
loop_
_entity_poly.entity_id
_entity_poly.type
_entity_poly.pdbx_seq_one_letter_code
_entity_poly.pdbx_strand_id
1 'polypeptide(L)'
;LRDKDLQKLKTFDILLTTDLWKKSANVPALVRLLQSFLQQAPNDLTKKGKLINVLGIFEILVSSASTKEQGFYILNPVIKNLGYDVLAEYMNHIWFTLFTRLQNNATPRLVRCLIIFMSLFLVKHDTQTLVDSVNSVGANLFNLILDKFWIPTLKTITGNTEVKLSAVASAKLLCEPPSLLDPAAEELWGKLLDGIVTLLSQPEEQRVEDELKFLILVRRLVIKPPLFVFTMLVEGRKTRCRKFRIQNTSVRLYWQISLIISVVDSSRS
;
A
#
# COMPACT_ATOMS: atom_id res chain seq x y z
N LEU A 1 16.41 -33.87 -0.38
CA LEU A 1 15.42 -32.80 -0.58
C LEU A 1 14.37 -32.78 0.55
N ARG A 2 13.81 -33.92 0.98
CA ARG A 2 12.73 -33.98 2.00
C ARG A 2 13.05 -33.45 3.41
N ASP A 3 14.28 -33.59 3.93
CA ASP A 3 14.61 -33.18 5.31
C ASP A 3 14.68 -31.66 5.52
N LYS A 4 15.23 -30.91 4.55
CA LYS A 4 15.35 -29.45 4.67
C LYS A 4 13.99 -28.76 4.69
N ASP A 5 13.03 -29.25 3.91
CA ASP A 5 11.67 -28.70 3.86
C ASP A 5 10.88 -29.04 5.13
N LEU A 6 11.08 -30.24 5.69
CA LEU A 6 10.47 -30.65 6.95
C LEU A 6 11.01 -29.83 8.13
N GLN A 7 12.31 -29.55 8.15
CA GLN A 7 12.93 -28.70 9.16
C GLN A 7 12.44 -27.25 9.05
N LYS A 8 12.30 -26.72 7.83
CA LYS A 8 11.71 -25.39 7.58
C LYS A 8 10.28 -25.28 8.11
N LEU A 9 9.44 -26.29 7.87
CA LEU A 9 8.06 -26.31 8.36
C LEU A 9 8.00 -26.36 9.89
N LYS A 10 8.85 -27.17 10.55
CA LYS A 10 8.95 -27.21 12.01
C LYS A 10 9.40 -25.87 12.61
N THR A 11 10.39 -25.21 12.00
CA THR A 11 10.85 -23.89 12.44
C THR A 11 9.75 -22.84 12.30
N PHE A 12 8.96 -22.91 11.23
CA PHE A 12 7.83 -22.01 11.04
C PHE A 12 6.76 -22.18 12.12
N ASP A 13 6.42 -23.42 12.47
CA ASP A 13 5.41 -23.68 13.51
C ASP A 13 5.88 -23.18 14.89
N ILE A 14 7.18 -23.29 15.21
CA ILE A 14 7.76 -22.70 16.42
C ILE A 14 7.70 -21.17 16.38
N LEU A 15 8.00 -20.55 15.24
CA LEU A 15 7.96 -19.09 15.06
C LEU A 15 6.56 -18.51 15.27
N LEU A 16 5.52 -19.31 15.03
CA LEU A 16 4.13 -18.92 15.25
C LEU A 16 3.70 -18.92 16.73
N THR A 17 4.58 -19.34 17.65
CA THR A 17 4.28 -19.36 19.09
C THR A 17 4.27 -17.95 19.68
N THR A 18 3.14 -17.55 20.27
CA THR A 18 2.90 -16.19 20.80
C THR A 18 3.91 -15.73 21.86
N ASP A 19 4.48 -16.65 22.65
CA ASP A 19 5.47 -16.34 23.68
C ASP A 19 6.77 -15.71 23.15
N LEU A 20 7.17 -16.06 21.93
CA LEU A 20 8.38 -15.52 21.31
C LEU A 20 8.27 -14.02 21.02
N TRP A 21 7.05 -13.53 20.84
CA TRP A 21 6.74 -12.17 20.41
C TRP A 21 6.58 -11.19 21.58
N LYS A 22 6.61 -11.69 22.83
CA LYS A 22 6.50 -10.85 24.04
C LYS A 22 7.72 -9.96 24.27
N LYS A 23 8.91 -10.38 23.83
CA LYS A 23 10.15 -9.61 23.99
C LYS A 23 10.37 -8.67 22.81
N SER A 24 10.10 -7.38 23.01
CA SER A 24 10.20 -6.33 21.97
C SER A 24 11.55 -6.27 21.25
N ALA A 25 12.66 -6.56 21.95
CA ALA A 25 14.01 -6.58 21.38
C ALA A 25 14.19 -7.62 20.25
N ASN A 26 13.43 -8.73 20.30
CA ASN A 26 13.54 -9.80 19.30
C ASN A 26 12.62 -9.56 18.09
N VAL A 27 11.61 -8.68 18.24
CA VAL A 27 10.53 -8.52 17.26
C VAL A 27 11.05 -8.17 15.86
N PRO A 28 11.98 -7.21 15.65
CA PRO A 28 12.44 -6.89 14.30
C PRO A 28 13.08 -8.07 13.56
N ALA A 29 13.82 -8.92 14.27
CA ALA A 29 14.43 -10.11 13.71
C ALA A 29 13.38 -11.18 13.38
N LEU A 30 12.42 -11.40 14.29
CA LEU A 30 11.32 -12.35 14.10
C LEU A 30 10.41 -11.95 12.94
N VAL A 31 10.07 -10.67 12.80
CA VAL A 31 9.31 -10.15 11.65
C VAL A 31 10.06 -10.42 10.35
N ARG A 32 11.34 -10.08 10.29
CA ARG A 32 12.16 -10.29 9.08
C ARG A 32 12.24 -11.76 8.68
N LEU A 33 12.29 -12.66 9.66
CA LEU A 33 12.28 -14.10 9.46
C LEU A 33 10.90 -14.57 8.97
N LEU A 34 9.82 -14.18 9.64
CA LEU A 34 8.46 -14.53 9.27
C LEU A 34 8.15 -14.08 7.84
N GLN A 35 8.45 -12.82 7.50
CA GLN A 35 8.32 -12.29 6.14
C GLN A 35 9.02 -13.18 5.09
N SER A 36 10.24 -13.65 5.38
CA SER A 36 10.99 -14.49 4.44
C SER A 36 10.32 -15.85 4.22
N PHE A 37 9.69 -16.41 5.25
CA PHE A 37 8.89 -17.64 5.14
C PHE A 37 7.61 -17.41 4.34
N LEU A 38 6.88 -16.33 4.62
CA LEU A 38 5.66 -15.95 3.90
C LEU A 38 5.92 -15.72 2.40
N GLN A 39 7.12 -15.25 2.04
CA GLN A 39 7.53 -15.07 0.64
C GLN A 39 7.91 -16.39 -0.05
N GLN A 40 8.47 -17.36 0.67
CA GLN A 40 8.90 -18.64 0.10
C GLN A 40 7.73 -19.62 -0.12
N ALA A 41 6.72 -19.61 0.74
CA ALA A 41 5.63 -20.59 0.70
C ALA A 41 4.26 -19.93 0.99
N PRO A 42 3.74 -19.08 0.08
CA PRO A 42 2.45 -18.41 0.28
C PRO A 42 1.28 -19.39 0.38
N ASN A 43 1.33 -20.51 -0.36
CA ASN A 43 0.28 -21.53 -0.38
C ASN A 43 0.15 -22.34 0.92
N ASP A 44 1.12 -22.21 1.83
CA ASP A 44 1.07 -22.88 3.14
C ASP A 44 0.36 -22.04 4.20
N LEU A 45 0.09 -20.76 3.93
CA LEU A 45 -0.63 -19.87 4.85
C LEU A 45 -2.10 -20.26 5.04
N THR A 46 -2.73 -20.73 3.97
CA THR A 46 -4.13 -21.16 3.98
C THR A 46 -4.30 -22.56 4.58
N LYS A 47 -3.20 -23.28 4.87
CA LYS A 47 -3.24 -24.62 5.44
C LYS A 47 -3.18 -24.57 6.97
N LYS A 48 -3.93 -25.47 7.62
CA LYS A 48 -3.80 -25.81 9.05
C LYS A 48 -3.94 -24.62 10.02
N GLY A 49 -4.76 -23.61 9.71
CA GLY A 49 -4.98 -22.47 10.61
C GLY A 49 -3.77 -21.54 10.80
N LYS A 50 -2.75 -21.65 9.94
CA LYS A 50 -1.53 -20.83 10.04
C LYS A 50 -1.80 -19.34 9.88
N LEU A 51 -2.73 -18.97 9.00
CA LEU A 51 -3.17 -17.59 8.85
C LEU A 51 -3.70 -17.00 10.17
N ILE A 52 -4.51 -17.75 10.91
CA ILE A 52 -5.07 -17.32 12.20
C ILE A 52 -3.93 -17.04 13.19
N ASN A 53 -2.92 -17.91 13.26
CA ASN A 53 -1.76 -17.69 14.12
C ASN A 53 -0.95 -16.46 13.71
N VAL A 54 -0.77 -16.22 12.41
CA VAL A 54 -0.10 -15.00 11.90
C VAL A 54 -0.89 -13.74 12.25
N LEU A 55 -2.22 -13.79 12.15
CA LEU A 55 -3.09 -12.68 12.54
C LEU A 55 -3.07 -12.44 14.06
N GLY A 56 -3.04 -13.50 14.87
CA GLY A 56 -2.86 -13.38 16.32
C GLY A 56 -1.52 -12.73 16.71
N ILE A 57 -0.44 -13.03 15.98
CA ILE A 57 0.84 -12.32 16.17
C ILE A 57 0.70 -10.84 15.80
N PHE A 58 0.03 -10.54 14.70
CA PHE A 58 -0.27 -9.16 14.31
C PHE A 58 -0.99 -8.40 15.42
N GLU A 59 -2.02 -8.98 16.04
CA GLU A 59 -2.76 -8.37 17.15
C GLU A 59 -1.86 -8.07 18.36
N ILE A 60 -0.98 -9.01 18.72
CA ILE A 60 -0.01 -8.83 19.80
C ILE A 60 0.91 -7.64 19.49
N LEU A 61 1.42 -7.55 18.26
CA LEU A 61 2.33 -6.47 17.86
C LEU A 61 1.65 -5.10 17.86
N VAL A 62 0.43 -5.01 17.35
CA VAL A 62 -0.34 -3.76 17.27
C VAL A 62 -0.79 -3.28 18.66
N SER A 63 -1.09 -4.21 19.56
CA SER A 63 -1.48 -3.90 20.94
C SER A 63 -0.35 -3.23 21.74
N SER A 64 0.91 -3.56 21.45
CA SER A 64 2.07 -2.95 22.11
C SER A 64 2.45 -1.60 21.49
N ALA A 65 2.86 -0.62 22.30
CA ALA A 65 3.21 0.71 21.83
C ALA A 65 4.55 0.77 21.10
N SER A 66 5.49 -0.11 21.46
CA SER A 66 6.85 -0.15 20.93
C SER A 66 6.99 -0.95 19.64
N THR A 67 5.99 -1.79 19.31
CA THR A 67 6.06 -2.74 18.19
C THR A 67 4.92 -2.58 17.20
N LYS A 68 4.04 -1.58 17.37
CA LYS A 68 2.83 -1.43 16.53
C LYS A 68 3.15 -1.31 15.04
N GLU A 69 4.24 -0.64 14.69
CA GLU A 69 4.69 -0.48 13.31
C GLU A 69 5.11 -1.83 12.70
N GLN A 70 5.58 -2.75 13.55
CA GLN A 70 6.02 -4.09 13.15
C GLN A 70 4.85 -4.96 12.68
N GLY A 71 3.62 -4.69 13.16
CA GLY A 71 2.42 -5.39 12.70
C GLY A 71 2.15 -5.21 11.20
N PHE A 72 2.38 -4.01 10.65
CA PHE A 72 2.19 -3.75 9.21
C PHE A 72 3.15 -4.54 8.33
N TYR A 73 4.38 -4.76 8.81
CA TYR A 73 5.35 -5.58 8.08
C TYR A 73 4.93 -7.06 8.00
N ILE A 74 4.09 -7.55 8.91
CA ILE A 74 3.48 -8.88 8.84
C ILE A 74 2.27 -8.87 7.89
N LEU A 75 1.39 -7.87 7.99
CA LEU A 75 0.19 -7.78 7.16
C LEU A 75 0.51 -7.58 5.66
N ASN A 76 1.54 -6.82 5.31
CA ASN A 76 1.88 -6.51 3.92
C ASN A 76 2.08 -7.78 3.05
N PRO A 77 2.91 -8.77 3.45
CA PRO A 77 2.99 -10.06 2.75
C PRO A 77 1.67 -10.84 2.71
N VAL A 78 0.86 -10.79 3.77
CA VAL A 78 -0.41 -11.53 3.84
C VAL A 78 -1.38 -11.02 2.77
N ILE A 79 -1.60 -9.70 2.71
CA ILE A 79 -2.43 -9.07 1.68
C ILE A 79 -1.88 -9.30 0.28
N LYS A 80 -0.55 -9.27 0.11
CA LYS A 80 0.04 -9.49 -1.21
C LYS A 80 -0.19 -10.89 -1.75
N ASN A 81 -0.07 -11.89 -0.89
CA ASN A 81 0.01 -13.29 -1.29
C ASN A 81 -1.35 -13.97 -1.34
N LEU A 82 -2.35 -13.47 -0.61
CA LEU A 82 -3.68 -14.06 -0.55
C LEU A 82 -4.66 -13.31 -1.47
N GLY A 83 -5.65 -14.05 -1.97
CA GLY A 83 -6.80 -13.46 -2.66
C GLY A 83 -7.81 -12.91 -1.64
N TYR A 84 -8.70 -12.03 -2.10
CA TYR A 84 -9.71 -11.44 -1.22
C TYR A 84 -10.74 -12.48 -0.75
N ASP A 85 -10.97 -13.53 -1.52
CA ASP A 85 -11.83 -14.67 -1.21
C ASP A 85 -11.51 -15.31 0.15
N VAL A 86 -10.23 -15.47 0.47
CA VAL A 86 -9.78 -16.01 1.78
C VAL A 86 -9.71 -14.90 2.84
N LEU A 87 -9.34 -13.69 2.44
CA LEU A 87 -9.13 -12.59 3.38
C LEU A 87 -10.43 -12.00 3.91
N ALA A 88 -11.52 -12.06 3.16
CA ALA A 88 -12.79 -11.39 3.47
C ALA A 88 -13.27 -11.66 4.90
N GLU A 89 -13.16 -12.91 5.37
CA GLU A 89 -13.57 -13.32 6.73
C GLU A 89 -12.75 -12.63 7.84
N TYR A 90 -11.50 -12.27 7.56
CA TYR A 90 -10.59 -11.67 8.54
C TYR A 90 -10.48 -10.15 8.44
N MET A 91 -10.84 -9.57 7.29
CA MET A 91 -10.60 -8.15 7.02
C MET A 91 -11.34 -7.22 7.96
N ASN A 92 -12.59 -7.52 8.33
CA ASN A 92 -13.35 -6.69 9.28
C ASN A 92 -12.62 -6.59 10.62
N HIS A 93 -12.13 -7.72 11.14
CA HIS A 93 -11.37 -7.77 12.39
C HIS A 93 -10.01 -7.05 12.30
N ILE A 94 -9.30 -7.19 11.17
CA ILE A 94 -8.05 -6.47 10.92
C ILE A 94 -8.30 -4.96 10.92
N TRP A 95 -9.33 -4.49 10.20
CA TRP A 95 -9.69 -3.08 10.15
C TRP A 95 -10.09 -2.54 11.52
N PHE A 96 -10.97 -3.26 12.23
CA PHE A 96 -11.37 -2.91 13.58
C PHE A 96 -10.15 -2.76 14.50
N THR A 97 -9.25 -3.74 14.52
CA THR A 97 -8.03 -3.70 15.35
C THR A 97 -7.15 -2.50 15.02
N LEU A 98 -6.93 -2.21 13.74
CA LEU A 98 -6.13 -1.06 13.28
C LEU A 98 -6.78 0.28 13.67
N PHE A 99 -8.09 0.43 13.48
CA PHE A 99 -8.80 1.67 13.76
C PHE A 99 -8.96 1.91 15.26
N THR A 100 -9.23 0.88 16.07
CA THR A 100 -9.19 0.98 17.53
C THR A 100 -7.81 1.43 18.00
N ARG A 101 -6.74 0.92 17.39
CA ARG A 101 -5.39 1.36 17.73
C ARG A 101 -5.11 2.80 17.31
N LEU A 102 -5.59 3.20 16.14
CA LEU A 102 -5.51 4.57 15.67
C LEU A 102 -6.22 5.53 16.63
N GLN A 103 -7.43 5.20 17.10
CA GLN A 103 -8.17 6.02 18.06
C GLN A 103 -7.46 6.14 19.41
N ASN A 104 -6.91 5.03 19.93
CA ASN A 104 -6.31 5.00 21.26
C ASN A 104 -4.89 5.58 21.32
N ASN A 105 -4.11 5.46 20.23
CA ASN A 105 -2.70 5.85 20.24
C ASN A 105 -2.21 6.22 18.82
N ALA A 106 -2.85 7.24 18.25
CA ALA A 106 -2.45 7.83 16.97
C ALA A 106 -1.04 8.41 17.06
N THR A 107 -0.15 7.95 16.18
CA THR A 107 1.14 8.59 15.93
C THR A 107 1.27 8.88 14.43
N PRO A 108 1.96 9.95 14.01
CA PRO A 108 2.11 10.25 12.58
C PRO A 108 2.74 9.08 11.81
N ARG A 109 3.63 8.34 12.46
CA ARG A 109 4.23 7.12 11.91
C ARG A 109 3.21 6.00 11.71
N LEU A 110 2.31 5.79 12.69
CA LEU A 110 1.23 4.80 12.59
C LEU A 110 0.27 5.16 11.46
N VAL A 111 -0.14 6.44 11.37
CA VAL A 111 -1.02 6.92 10.28
C VAL A 111 -0.37 6.64 8.93
N ARG A 112 0.91 6.98 8.76
CA ARG A 112 1.64 6.71 7.52
C ARG A 112 1.68 5.22 7.17
N CYS A 113 1.97 4.34 8.12
CA CYS A 113 1.93 2.90 7.90
C CYS A 113 0.54 2.40 7.50
N LEU A 114 -0.52 2.94 8.11
CA LEU A 114 -1.91 2.61 7.78
C LEU A 114 -2.26 3.04 6.34
N ILE A 115 -1.91 4.26 5.93
CA ILE A 115 -2.20 4.74 4.58
C ILE A 115 -1.43 3.93 3.52
N ILE A 116 -0.18 3.57 3.78
CA ILE A 116 0.61 2.70 2.89
C ILE A 116 -0.04 1.30 2.80
N PHE A 117 -0.51 0.76 3.92
CA PHE A 117 -1.20 -0.53 3.96
C PHE A 117 -2.52 -0.52 3.19
N MET A 118 -3.36 0.50 3.39
CA MET A 118 -4.60 0.66 2.64
C MET A 118 -4.32 0.88 1.14
N SER A 119 -3.25 1.61 0.79
CA SER A 119 -2.80 1.77 -0.61
C SER A 119 -2.40 0.44 -1.23
N LEU A 120 -1.67 -0.40 -0.49
CA LEU A 120 -1.32 -1.76 -0.94
C LEU A 120 -2.56 -2.62 -1.14
N PHE A 121 -3.49 -2.58 -0.19
CA PHE A 121 -4.75 -3.32 -0.25
C PHE A 121 -5.56 -2.92 -1.49
N LEU A 122 -5.75 -1.62 -1.71
CA LEU A 122 -6.47 -1.07 -2.87
C LEU A 122 -5.87 -1.54 -4.18
N VAL A 123 -4.55 -1.41 -4.34
CA VAL A 123 -3.89 -1.78 -5.60
C VAL A 123 -4.01 -3.28 -5.87
N LYS A 124 -4.10 -4.11 -4.82
CA LYS A 124 -4.17 -5.57 -4.93
C LYS A 124 -5.60 -6.11 -5.09
N HIS A 125 -6.56 -5.52 -4.39
CA HIS A 125 -7.93 -6.01 -4.24
C HIS A 125 -8.96 -4.99 -4.67
N ASP A 126 -8.63 -4.05 -5.56
CA ASP A 126 -9.53 -3.01 -6.08
C ASP A 126 -10.01 -1.95 -5.07
N THR A 127 -10.54 -0.86 -5.62
CA THR A 127 -11.02 0.29 -4.84
C THR A 127 -12.35 0.00 -4.14
N GLN A 128 -13.28 -0.68 -4.79
CA GLN A 128 -14.62 -0.91 -4.25
C GLN A 128 -14.55 -1.82 -3.01
N THR A 129 -13.76 -2.89 -3.08
CA THR A 129 -13.52 -3.81 -1.98
C THR A 129 -12.86 -3.11 -0.78
N LEU A 130 -11.95 -2.15 -0.99
CA LEU A 130 -11.40 -1.36 0.11
C LEU A 130 -12.51 -0.54 0.78
N VAL A 131 -13.29 0.21 -0.01
CA VAL A 131 -14.37 1.08 0.48
C VAL A 131 -15.39 0.25 1.27
N ASP A 132 -15.84 -0.86 0.71
CA ASP A 132 -16.84 -1.73 1.32
C ASP A 132 -16.32 -2.41 2.59
N SER A 133 -15.09 -2.94 2.56
CA SER A 133 -14.52 -3.61 3.74
C SER A 133 -14.24 -2.63 4.89
N VAL A 134 -13.81 -1.40 4.61
CA VAL A 134 -13.62 -0.36 5.63
C VAL A 134 -14.97 0.12 6.18
N ASN A 135 -15.95 0.36 5.30
CA ASN A 135 -17.28 0.79 5.72
C ASN A 135 -18.06 -0.31 6.47
N SER A 136 -17.67 -1.58 6.34
CA SER A 136 -18.23 -2.67 7.15
C SER A 136 -17.92 -2.53 8.65
N VAL A 137 -16.87 -1.80 9.03
CA VAL A 137 -16.55 -1.50 10.43
C VAL A 137 -17.36 -0.31 10.96
N GLY A 138 -17.71 0.63 10.09
CA GLY A 138 -18.51 1.79 10.43
C GLY A 138 -18.98 2.54 9.18
N ALA A 139 -20.24 2.97 9.18
CA ALA A 139 -20.83 3.69 8.07
C ALA A 139 -20.03 4.97 7.75
N ASN A 140 -19.73 5.18 6.47
CA ASN A 140 -18.99 6.35 5.97
C ASN A 140 -17.57 6.52 6.56
N LEU A 141 -17.02 5.47 7.18
CA LEU A 141 -15.71 5.53 7.81
C LEU A 141 -14.58 5.75 6.79
N PHE A 142 -14.72 5.20 5.58
CA PHE A 142 -13.73 5.38 4.53
C PHE A 142 -13.54 6.85 4.16
N ASN A 143 -14.63 7.59 3.92
CA ASN A 143 -14.55 9.01 3.55
C ASN A 143 -13.98 9.86 4.69
N LEU A 144 -14.30 9.54 5.95
CA LEU A 144 -13.69 10.19 7.11
C LEU A 144 -12.18 9.96 7.16
N ILE A 145 -11.74 8.72 6.93
CA ILE A 145 -10.31 8.39 6.89
C ILE A 145 -9.61 9.09 5.73
N LEU A 146 -10.25 9.14 4.57
CA LEU A 146 -9.74 9.81 3.38
C LEU A 146 -9.48 11.30 3.64
N ASP A 147 -10.47 12.02 4.18
CA ASP A 147 -10.35 13.45 4.50
C ASP A 147 -9.34 13.73 5.63
N LYS A 148 -9.46 13.02 6.76
CA LYS A 148 -8.73 13.35 7.99
C LYS A 148 -7.34 12.77 8.07
N PHE A 149 -7.09 11.63 7.43
CA PHE A 149 -5.82 10.92 7.57
C PHE A 149 -5.11 10.74 6.23
N TRP A 150 -5.79 10.26 5.19
CA TRP A 150 -5.14 9.94 3.93
C TRP A 150 -4.58 11.18 3.24
N ILE A 151 -5.43 12.17 2.92
CA ILE A 151 -5.03 13.37 2.18
C ILE A 151 -3.92 14.14 2.90
N PRO A 152 -4.00 14.42 4.22
CA PRO A 152 -2.91 15.10 4.93
C PRO A 152 -1.61 14.30 4.94
N THR A 153 -1.71 12.96 5.05
CA THR A 153 -0.54 12.08 5.12
C THR A 153 0.23 12.05 3.80
N LEU A 154 -0.43 12.22 2.64
CA LEU A 154 0.26 12.28 1.33
C LEU A 154 1.41 13.29 1.31
N LYS A 155 1.29 14.41 2.03
CA LYS A 155 2.34 15.45 2.09
C LYS A 155 3.57 15.01 2.92
N THR A 156 3.47 13.92 3.68
CA THR A 156 4.49 13.44 4.63
C THR A 156 5.11 12.10 4.22
N ILE A 157 4.60 11.47 3.15
CA ILE A 157 5.10 10.19 2.67
C ILE A 157 6.42 10.44 1.95
N THR A 158 7.46 9.81 2.47
CA THR A 158 8.81 9.78 1.87
C THR A 158 9.12 8.36 1.39
N GLY A 159 10.12 8.21 0.52
CA GLY A 159 10.53 6.92 -0.02
C GLY A 159 9.94 6.64 -1.41
N ASN A 160 10.80 6.23 -2.35
CA ASN A 160 10.43 6.07 -3.76
C ASN A 160 9.28 5.08 -3.95
N THR A 161 9.26 4.02 -3.14
CA THR A 161 8.29 2.94 -3.29
C THR A 161 6.94 3.32 -2.69
N GLU A 162 6.96 3.90 -1.50
CA GLU A 162 5.80 4.36 -0.76
C GLU A 162 5.11 5.51 -1.49
N VAL A 163 5.88 6.46 -2.03
CA VAL A 163 5.38 7.57 -2.86
C VAL A 163 4.66 7.02 -4.10
N LYS A 164 5.29 6.11 -4.84
CA LYS A 164 4.67 5.50 -6.04
C LYS A 164 3.39 4.76 -5.70
N LEU A 165 3.42 3.91 -4.67
CA LEU A 165 2.27 3.12 -4.28
C LEU A 165 1.09 4.02 -3.87
N SER A 166 1.36 5.04 -3.04
CA SER A 166 0.34 5.95 -2.53
C SER A 166 -0.21 6.87 -3.62
N ALA A 167 0.63 7.31 -4.56
CA ALA A 167 0.19 8.07 -5.72
C ALA A 167 -0.72 7.25 -6.64
N VAL A 168 -0.34 6.00 -6.96
CA VAL A 168 -1.16 5.10 -7.80
C VAL A 168 -2.49 4.81 -7.11
N ALA A 169 -2.48 4.46 -5.83
CA ALA A 169 -3.71 4.18 -5.08
C ALA A 169 -4.63 5.41 -5.02
N SER A 170 -4.06 6.59 -4.76
CA SER A 170 -4.85 7.83 -4.69
C SER A 170 -5.40 8.25 -6.05
N ALA A 171 -4.66 8.01 -7.14
CA ALA A 171 -5.15 8.23 -8.50
C ALA A 171 -6.33 7.29 -8.83
N LYS A 172 -6.25 6.01 -8.44
CA LYS A 172 -7.38 5.08 -8.57
C LYS A 172 -8.61 5.54 -7.79
N LEU A 173 -8.42 6.04 -6.56
CA LEU A 173 -9.50 6.65 -5.78
C LEU A 173 -10.16 7.84 -6.46
N LEU A 174 -9.45 8.63 -7.28
CA LEU A 174 -10.07 9.73 -8.02
C LEU A 174 -10.95 9.27 -9.20
N CYS A 175 -10.73 8.05 -9.70
CA CYS A 175 -11.28 7.60 -10.98
C CYS A 175 -12.30 6.47 -10.87
N GLU A 176 -12.26 5.67 -9.81
CA GLU A 176 -13.06 4.43 -9.69
C GLU A 176 -14.31 4.54 -8.80
N PRO A 177 -14.24 5.06 -7.57
CA PRO A 177 -15.35 4.92 -6.63
C PRO A 177 -16.48 5.90 -6.95
N PRO A 178 -17.74 5.40 -7.10
CA PRO A 178 -18.88 6.25 -7.43
C PRO A 178 -19.13 7.33 -6.38
N SER A 179 -18.77 7.07 -5.12
CA SER A 179 -18.90 8.03 -4.02
C SER A 179 -18.00 9.26 -4.15
N LEU A 180 -16.91 9.19 -4.92
CA LEU A 180 -16.02 10.34 -5.18
C LEU A 180 -16.27 11.00 -6.54
N LEU A 181 -17.10 10.38 -7.37
CA LEU A 181 -17.53 10.93 -8.67
C LEU A 181 -18.87 11.67 -8.56
N ASP A 182 -19.52 11.62 -7.39
CA ASP A 182 -20.72 12.40 -7.07
C ASP A 182 -20.36 13.90 -6.99
N PRO A 183 -21.13 14.80 -7.62
CA PRO A 183 -20.98 16.25 -7.44
C PRO A 183 -20.88 16.71 -5.98
N ALA A 184 -21.52 15.99 -5.04
CA ALA A 184 -21.44 16.30 -3.60
C ALA A 184 -20.02 16.10 -3.01
N ALA A 185 -19.16 15.33 -3.67
CA ALA A 185 -17.79 15.03 -3.24
C ALA A 185 -16.72 15.88 -3.95
N GLU A 186 -17.10 16.90 -4.72
CA GLU A 186 -16.19 17.75 -5.51
C GLU A 186 -15.06 18.37 -4.66
N GLU A 187 -15.39 18.87 -3.46
CA GLU A 187 -14.41 19.45 -2.55
C GLU A 187 -13.37 18.40 -2.09
N LEU A 188 -13.82 17.18 -1.77
CA LEU A 188 -12.95 16.09 -1.34
C LEU A 188 -12.06 15.61 -2.49
N TRP A 189 -12.64 15.52 -3.70
CA TRP A 189 -11.91 15.17 -4.92
C TRP A 189 -10.80 16.18 -5.21
N GLY A 190 -11.10 17.48 -5.13
CA GLY A 190 -10.12 18.55 -5.33
C GLY A 190 -8.98 18.50 -4.31
N LYS A 191 -9.29 18.26 -3.03
CA LYS A 191 -8.28 18.07 -1.97
C LYS A 191 -7.39 16.86 -2.21
N LEU A 192 -7.96 15.74 -2.67
CA LEU A 192 -7.20 14.54 -2.99
C LEU A 192 -6.27 14.76 -4.18
N LEU A 193 -6.76 15.43 -5.23
CA LEU A 193 -5.93 15.81 -6.38
C LEU A 193 -4.77 16.74 -5.97
N ASP A 194 -5.02 17.78 -5.16
CA ASP A 194 -3.97 18.64 -4.60
C ASP A 194 -2.94 17.83 -3.82
N GLY A 195 -3.40 16.88 -3.01
CA GLY A 195 -2.55 15.97 -2.26
C GLY A 195 -1.63 15.13 -3.15
N ILE A 196 -2.14 14.59 -4.26
CA ILE A 196 -1.36 13.81 -5.24
C ILE A 196 -0.34 14.71 -5.94
N VAL A 197 -0.76 15.88 -6.44
CA VAL A 197 0.15 16.83 -7.11
C VAL A 197 1.26 17.27 -6.17
N THR A 198 0.92 17.55 -4.90
CA THR A 198 1.90 17.90 -3.87
C THR A 198 2.90 16.76 -3.66
N LEU A 199 2.40 15.54 -3.43
CA LEU A 199 3.22 14.34 -3.22
C LEU A 199 4.20 14.11 -4.38
N LEU A 200 3.72 14.23 -5.63
CA LEU A 200 4.54 14.01 -6.82
C LEU A 200 5.48 15.19 -7.14
N SER A 201 5.21 16.37 -6.61
CA SER A 201 6.04 17.57 -6.83
C SER A 201 7.22 17.66 -5.86
N GLN A 202 7.20 16.91 -4.75
CA GLN A 202 8.29 16.91 -3.77
C GLN A 202 9.64 16.50 -4.41
N PRO A 203 10.74 17.22 -4.11
CA PRO A 203 12.07 16.82 -4.57
C PRO A 203 12.49 15.49 -3.94
N GLU A 204 13.18 14.63 -4.68
CA GLU A 204 13.56 13.26 -4.27
C GLU A 204 14.56 13.19 -3.08
N GLU A 205 14.85 14.30 -2.41
CA GLU A 205 15.92 14.45 -1.43
C GLU A 205 15.47 14.14 0.00
N GLN A 206 15.32 12.86 0.29
CA GLN A 206 15.63 12.23 1.58
C GLN A 206 15.55 10.71 1.41
N ARG A 207 16.56 10.16 0.72
CA ARG A 207 16.78 8.72 0.58
C ARG A 207 17.82 8.30 1.60
N VAL A 208 17.38 7.83 2.77
CA VAL A 208 18.26 7.10 3.69
C VAL A 208 17.58 5.80 4.12
N GLU A 209 18.20 4.72 3.65
CA GLU A 209 18.29 3.35 4.18
C GLU A 209 17.01 2.64 4.66
N ASP A 210 16.41 1.83 3.76
CA ASP A 210 15.93 0.47 4.05
C ASP A 210 15.50 -0.21 2.73
N GLU A 211 16.42 -0.31 1.76
CA GLU A 211 16.09 -0.71 0.37
C GLU A 211 16.04 -2.23 0.09
N LEU A 212 16.33 -3.15 1.03
CA LEU A 212 16.61 -4.54 0.61
C LEU A 212 15.47 -5.57 0.71
N LYS A 213 14.21 -5.20 0.98
CA LYS A 213 13.08 -6.17 0.91
C LYS A 213 11.85 -5.72 0.11
N PHE A 214 11.71 -4.42 -0.15
CA PHE A 214 10.62 -3.87 -0.97
C PHE A 214 10.95 -3.84 -2.47
N LEU A 215 12.23 -3.79 -2.86
CA LEU A 215 12.66 -3.58 -4.26
C LEU A 215 12.36 -4.73 -5.22
N ILE A 216 12.43 -5.99 -4.76
CA ILE A 216 12.13 -7.17 -5.60
C ILE A 216 10.61 -7.32 -5.79
N LEU A 217 9.85 -6.67 -4.91
CA LEU A 217 8.44 -6.90 -4.61
C LEU A 217 7.55 -6.02 -5.50
N VAL A 218 7.97 -4.77 -5.73
CA VAL A 218 7.28 -3.77 -6.57
C VAL A 218 7.66 -3.87 -8.05
N ARG A 219 8.88 -4.32 -8.38
CA ARG A 219 9.24 -4.65 -9.77
C ARG A 219 8.30 -5.69 -10.42
N ARG A 220 7.73 -6.60 -9.64
CA ARG A 220 6.76 -7.60 -10.14
C ARG A 220 5.31 -7.11 -10.24
N LEU A 221 4.94 -6.04 -9.53
CA LEU A 221 3.58 -5.48 -9.56
C LEU A 221 3.47 -4.26 -10.48
N VAL A 222 4.58 -3.58 -10.79
CA VAL A 222 4.61 -2.35 -11.61
C VAL A 222 5.25 -2.57 -12.99
N ILE A 223 5.86 -3.73 -13.26
CA ILE A 223 6.48 -4.01 -14.57
C ILE A 223 6.13 -5.43 -15.03
N LYS A 224 4.97 -5.57 -15.68
CA LYS A 224 4.87 -6.38 -16.90
C LYS A 224 4.66 -5.39 -18.04
N PRO A 225 5.69 -5.06 -18.82
CA PRO A 225 5.47 -4.34 -20.06
C PRO A 225 4.90 -5.36 -21.06
N PRO A 226 3.79 -5.09 -21.75
CA PRO A 226 3.77 -5.44 -23.15
C PRO A 226 4.81 -4.54 -23.81
N LEU A 227 5.89 -5.14 -24.32
CA LEU A 227 6.53 -4.60 -25.51
C LEU A 227 5.42 -4.34 -26.55
N PHE A 228 5.59 -3.30 -27.40
CA PHE A 228 4.56 -2.62 -28.22
C PHE A 228 3.77 -1.61 -27.39
N VAL A 229 4.04 -0.29 -27.37
CA VAL A 229 3.92 0.68 -28.47
C VAL A 229 4.74 1.95 -28.11
N PHE A 230 6.08 1.88 -28.06
CA PHE A 230 6.92 3.05 -27.74
C PHE A 230 7.73 3.59 -28.93
N THR A 231 7.29 3.31 -30.16
CA THR A 231 8.04 3.67 -31.39
C THR A 231 7.24 4.39 -32.47
N MET A 232 6.10 5.02 -32.14
CA MET A 232 5.23 5.64 -33.16
C MET A 232 4.62 7.01 -32.80
N LEU A 233 5.21 7.77 -31.86
CA LEU A 233 4.68 9.12 -31.59
C LEU A 233 5.73 10.19 -31.24
N VAL A 234 6.91 10.14 -31.86
CA VAL A 234 7.88 11.26 -31.83
C VAL A 234 8.33 11.69 -33.23
N GLU A 235 7.67 11.22 -34.29
CA GLU A 235 8.03 11.63 -35.65
C GLU A 235 6.85 12.28 -36.39
N GLY A 236 6.97 13.60 -36.55
CA GLY A 236 6.37 14.33 -37.65
C GLY A 236 5.08 15.09 -37.35
N ARG A 237 5.23 16.35 -36.91
CA ARG A 237 4.94 17.50 -37.80
C ARG A 237 5.35 18.84 -37.19
N LYS A 238 6.30 19.48 -37.86
CA LYS A 238 6.69 20.89 -37.70
C LYS A 238 5.49 21.80 -37.91
N THR A 239 5.11 22.60 -36.92
CA THR A 239 4.56 23.94 -37.16
C THR A 239 4.93 24.92 -36.05
N ARG A 240 5.96 25.73 -36.36
CA ARG A 240 6.10 27.16 -36.03
C ARG A 240 6.02 27.57 -34.54
N CYS A 241 7.15 27.40 -33.83
CA CYS A 241 7.42 28.10 -32.57
C CYS A 241 7.45 29.63 -32.76
N ARG A 242 6.49 30.36 -32.20
CA ARG A 242 6.73 31.71 -31.68
C ARG A 242 7.06 31.59 -30.20
N LYS A 243 8.19 32.19 -29.82
CA LYS A 243 8.74 32.32 -28.47
C LYS A 243 7.64 32.59 -27.44
N PHE A 244 7.40 31.62 -26.57
CA PHE A 244 6.87 31.86 -25.23
C PHE A 244 7.80 31.15 -24.25
N ARG A 245 8.59 31.96 -23.52
CA ARG A 245 9.39 31.52 -22.39
C ARG A 245 8.40 31.22 -21.26
N ILE A 246 7.91 29.98 -21.21
CA ILE A 246 7.08 29.49 -20.10
C ILE A 246 7.98 28.64 -19.21
N GLN A 247 7.96 28.97 -17.92
CA GLN A 247 8.78 28.40 -16.86
C GLN A 247 8.65 26.87 -16.77
N ASN A 248 9.71 26.27 -16.25
CA ASN A 248 10.03 24.85 -16.08
C ASN A 248 8.98 23.99 -15.32
N THR A 249 7.87 24.59 -14.87
CA THR A 249 6.75 23.93 -14.19
C THR A 249 5.77 23.27 -15.14
N SER A 250 5.62 23.78 -16.37
CA SER A 250 4.57 23.29 -17.30
C SER A 250 4.88 21.93 -17.93
N VAL A 251 6.16 21.61 -18.16
CA VAL A 251 6.59 20.31 -18.69
C VAL A 251 6.45 19.21 -17.64
N ARG A 252 6.74 19.52 -16.37
CA ARG A 252 6.59 18.60 -15.25
C ARG A 252 5.12 18.25 -14.99
N LEU A 253 4.22 19.24 -15.07
CA LEU A 253 2.77 19.01 -14.99
C LEU A 253 2.29 18.13 -16.15
N TYR A 254 2.76 18.38 -17.38
CA TYR A 254 2.38 17.60 -18.55
C TYR A 254 2.82 16.13 -18.44
N TRP A 255 4.05 15.88 -17.95
CA TRP A 255 4.53 14.53 -17.66
C TRP A 255 3.78 13.87 -16.50
N GLN A 256 3.36 14.62 -15.49
CA GLN A 256 2.61 14.06 -14.35
C GLN A 256 1.17 13.74 -14.71
N ILE A 257 0.51 14.59 -15.50
CA ILE A 257 -0.81 14.32 -16.05
C ILE A 257 -0.72 13.13 -17.01
N SER A 258 0.28 13.06 -17.90
CA SER A 258 0.50 11.89 -18.76
C SER A 258 0.85 10.62 -17.99
N LEU A 259 1.54 10.71 -16.84
CA LEU A 259 1.83 9.57 -15.97
C LEU A 259 0.56 9.09 -15.25
N ILE A 260 -0.27 10.01 -14.75
CA ILE A 260 -1.57 9.69 -14.14
C ILE A 260 -2.49 9.05 -15.20
N ILE A 261 -2.55 9.61 -16.42
CA ILE A 261 -3.31 9.04 -17.55
C ILE A 261 -2.76 7.66 -17.94
N SER A 262 -1.44 7.48 -18.00
CA SER A 262 -0.83 6.18 -18.34
C SER A 262 -1.04 5.11 -17.26
N VAL A 263 -1.08 5.50 -15.98
CA VAL A 263 -1.43 4.61 -14.86
C VAL A 263 -2.90 4.22 -14.90
N VAL A 264 -3.78 5.14 -15.30
CA VAL A 264 -5.22 4.90 -15.48
C VAL A 264 -5.48 3.97 -16.68
N ASP A 265 -4.81 4.20 -17.82
CA ASP A 265 -4.96 3.35 -19.02
C ASP A 265 -4.40 1.94 -18.82
N SER A 266 -3.31 1.78 -18.07
CA SER A 266 -2.75 0.46 -17.75
C SER A 266 -3.60 -0.36 -16.77
N SER A 267 -4.61 0.23 -16.12
CA SER A 267 -5.54 -0.48 -15.22
C SER A 267 -6.80 -1.00 -15.93
N ARG A 268 -7.01 -0.65 -17.21
CA ARG A 268 -8.15 -1.07 -18.03
C ARG A 268 -7.88 -2.28 -18.94
N SER A 269 -6.66 -2.84 -18.94
CA SER A 269 -6.27 -4.03 -19.73
C SER A 269 -5.87 -5.20 -18.83
#